data_AF-A0AAP9KCF7-F1
#
_entry.id   AF-A0AAP9KCF7-F1
#
_cell.length_a   1.000
_cell.length_b   1.000
_cell.length_c   1.000
_cell.angle_alpha   90.00
_cell.angle_beta   90.00
_cell.angle_gamma   90.00
#
_symmetry.space_group_name_H-M   'P 1'
#
loop_
_entity.id
_entity.type
_entity.pdbx_description
1 polymer ?
#
loop_
_entity_poly.entity_id
_entity_poly.type
_entity_poly.pdbx_seq_one_letter_code
_entity_poly.pdbx_strand_id
1 'polypeptide(L)' 'MFVKRYAQYSTKKPWFHRINVMLVLFVFVVSVYELLANEEFVYLSGIAFTFIATAFFASASSFKKRYLGHES' A
#
# COMPACT_ATOMS: atom_id res chain seq x y z
N MET A 1 -16.74 1.35 3.91
CA MET A 1 -16.39 2.51 4.78
C MET A 1 -14.89 2.75 4.93
N PHE A 2 -14.05 1.72 5.10
CA PHE A 2 -12.60 1.87 5.34
C PHE A 2 -11.82 2.61 4.25
N VAL A 3 -12.07 2.31 2.97
CA VAL A 3 -11.40 2.97 1.83
C VAL A 3 -11.64 4.48 1.80
N LYS A 4 -12.87 4.93 2.09
CA LYS A 4 -13.24 6.35 2.15
C LYS A 4 -12.51 7.08 3.28
N ARG A 5 -12.44 6.47 4.47
CA ARG A 5 -11.76 7.03 5.64
C ARG A 5 -10.24 7.11 5.43
N TYR A 6 -9.65 6.10 4.80
CA TYR A 6 -8.24 6.10 4.42
C TYR A 6 -7.92 7.13 3.33
N ALA A 7 -8.81 7.28 2.32
CA ALA A 7 -8.66 8.31 1.29
C ALA A 7 -8.67 9.73 1.88
N GLN A 8 -9.59 10.03 2.81
CA GLN A 8 -9.62 11.33 3.50
C GLN A 8 -8.37 11.54 4.39
N TYR A 9 -7.93 10.49 5.11
CA TYR A 9 -6.74 10.55 5.96
C TYR A 9 -5.46 10.78 5.15
N SER A 10 -5.29 10.06 4.04
CA SER A 10 -4.16 10.21 3.10
C SER A 10 -4.09 11.63 2.53
N THR A 11 -5.25 12.26 2.28
CA THR A 11 -5.30 13.64 1.77
C THR A 11 -4.93 14.67 2.84
N LYS A 12 -5.34 14.46 4.11
CA LYS A 12 -4.99 15.35 5.23
C LYS A 12 -3.56 15.19 5.73
N LYS A 13 -2.96 13.99 5.59
CA LYS A 13 -1.59 13.67 6.03
C LYS A 13 -0.83 12.90 4.94
N PRO A 14 -0.41 13.58 3.85
CA PRO A 14 0.26 12.93 2.72
C PRO A 14 1.60 12.28 3.11
N TRP A 15 2.29 12.83 4.11
CA TRP A 15 3.55 12.28 4.62
C TRP A 15 3.37 10.90 5.29
N PHE A 16 2.31 10.73 6.08
CA PHE A 16 1.99 9.42 6.68
C PHE A 16 1.68 8.36 5.64
N HIS A 17 0.97 8.73 4.57
CA HIS A 17 0.70 7.81 3.47
C HIS A 17 1.99 7.40 2.76
N ARG A 18 2.89 8.35 2.48
CA ARG A 18 4.20 8.06 1.88
C ARG A 18 5.05 7.12 2.74
N ILE A 19 5.07 7.31 4.07
CA ILE A 19 5.76 6.40 4.99
C ILE A 19 5.18 4.99 4.92
N ASN A 20 3.84 4.84 4.91
CA ASN A 20 3.20 3.53 4.77
C ASN A 20 3.55 2.84 3.44
N VAL A 21 3.57 3.60 2.34
CA VAL A 21 3.98 3.06 1.03
C VAL A 21 5.45 2.62 1.06
N MET A 22 6.34 3.42 1.65
CA MET A 22 7.76 3.07 1.81
C MET A 22 7.95 1.82 2.65
N LEU A 23 7.17 1.67 3.74
CA LEU A 23 7.23 0.48 4.59
C LEU A 23 6.75 -0.77 3.83
N VAL A 24 5.65 -0.68 3.07
CA VAL A 24 5.17 -1.79 2.23
C VAL A 24 6.19 -2.15 1.15
N LEU A 25 6.82 -1.15 0.52
CA LEU A 25 7.89 -1.38 -0.46
C LEU A 25 9.09 -2.08 0.18
N PHE A 26 9.48 -1.65 1.38
CA PHE A 26 10.58 -2.27 2.12
C PHE A 26 10.28 -3.75 2.43
N VAL A 27 9.08 -4.06 2.93
CA VAL A 27 8.65 -5.44 3.18
C VAL A 27 8.68 -6.27 1.89
N PHE A 28 8.26 -5.69 0.75
CA PHE A 28 8.33 -6.36 -0.54
C PHE A 28 9.77 -6.70 -0.94
N VAL A 29 10.69 -5.73 -0.87
CA VAL A 29 12.10 -5.92 -1.22
C VAL A 29 12.75 -6.99 -0.33
N VAL A 30 12.52 -6.92 0.98
CA VAL A 30 13.03 -7.92 1.94
C VAL A 30 12.46 -9.30 1.64
N SER A 31 11.14 -9.41 1.41
CA SER A 31 10.50 -10.70 1.13
C SER A 31 11.01 -11.32 -0.17
N VAL A 32 11.22 -10.51 -1.22
CA VAL A 32 11.78 -10.99 -2.50
C VAL A 32 13.24 -11.42 -2.33
N TYR A 33 14.04 -10.64 -1.61
CA TYR A 33 15.44 -11.00 -1.33
C TYR A 33 15.52 -12.31 -0.56
N GLU A 34 14.77 -12.44 0.53
CA GLU A 34 14.76 -13.62 1.39
C GLU A 34 14.22 -14.87 0.66
N LEU A 35 13.19 -14.71 -0.19
CA LEU A 35 12.69 -15.79 -1.05
C LEU A 35 13.77 -16.27 -2.02
N LEU A 36 14.55 -15.35 -2.60
CA LEU A 36 15.59 -15.69 -3.56
C LEU A 36 16.85 -16.27 -2.88
N ALA A 37 17.21 -15.76 -1.70
CA ALA A 37 18.42 -16.13 -0.99
C ALA A 37 18.29 -17.44 -0.20
N ASN A 38 17.10 -17.70 0.36
CA ASN A 38 16.86 -18.85 1.22
C ASN A 38 15.91 -19.89 0.60
N GLU A 39 15.27 -19.59 -0.54
CA GLU A 39 14.31 -20.47 -1.24
C GLU A 39 13.11 -20.93 -0.38
N GLU A 40 12.84 -20.20 0.71
CA GLU A 40 11.77 -20.52 1.66
C GLU A 40 10.44 -19.90 1.20
N PHE A 41 9.45 -20.76 0.97
CA PHE A 41 8.11 -20.35 0.51
C PHE A 41 7.38 -19.45 1.52
N VAL A 42 7.80 -19.40 2.78
CA VAL A 42 7.21 -18.51 3.80
C VAL A 42 7.22 -17.04 3.37
N TYR A 43 8.23 -16.63 2.61
CA TYR A 43 8.39 -15.25 2.14
C TYR A 43 7.39 -14.85 1.03
N LEU A 44 6.73 -15.81 0.37
CA LEU A 44 5.61 -15.52 -0.54
C LEU A 44 4.43 -14.87 0.17
N SER A 45 4.22 -15.17 1.46
CA SER A 45 3.16 -14.53 2.24
C SER A 45 3.39 -13.03 2.40
N GLY A 46 4.66 -12.62 2.59
CA GLY A 46 5.06 -11.21 2.62
C GLY A 46 4.83 -10.52 1.27
N ILE A 47 5.15 -11.20 0.17
CA ILE A 47 4.86 -10.71 -1.17
C ILE A 47 3.35 -10.55 -1.37
N ALA A 48 2.55 -11.57 -1.07
CA ALA A 48 1.09 -11.51 -1.21
C ALA A 48 0.47 -10.36 -0.40
N PHE A 49 0.94 -10.15 0.83
CA PHE A 49 0.52 -9.02 1.68
C PHE A 49 0.78 -7.67 1.00
N THR A 50 1.95 -7.49 0.38
CA THR A 50 2.30 -6.23 -0.28
C THR A 50 1.42 -5.94 -1.50
N PHE A 51 1.01 -6.97 -2.26
CA PHE A 51 0.06 -6.83 -3.37
C PHE A 51 -1.32 -6.40 -2.87
N ILE A 52 -1.82 -7.01 -1.79
CA ILE A 52 -3.11 -6.64 -1.19
C ILE A 52 -3.08 -5.18 -0.69
N ALA A 53 -2.01 -4.80 0.01
CA ALA A 53 -1.83 -3.42 0.48
C ALA A 53 -1.77 -2.42 -0.68
N THR A 54 -1.06 -2.76 -1.75
CA THR A 54 -0.96 -1.93 -2.96
C THR A 54 -2.31 -1.78 -3.66
N ALA A 55 -3.09 -2.87 -3.79
CA ALA A 55 -4.44 -2.83 -4.35
C ALA A 55 -5.37 -1.93 -3.50
N PHE A 56 -5.24 -1.98 -2.17
CA PHE A 56 -5.98 -1.10 -1.27
C PHE A 56 -5.59 0.38 -1.46
N PHE A 57 -4.30 0.68 -1.57
CA PHE A 57 -3.83 2.04 -1.83
C PHE A 57 -4.29 2.57 -3.20
N ALA A 58 -4.22 1.73 -4.24
CA ALA A 58 -4.71 2.06 -5.58
C ALA A 58 -6.22 2.33 -5.56
N SER A 59 -7.00 1.51 -4.85
CA SER A 59 -8.45 1.69 -4.68
C SER A 59 -8.79 3.00 -3.96
N ALA A 60 -8.04 3.34 -2.90
CA ALA A 60 -8.20 4.60 -2.18
C ALA A 60 -7.83 5.82 -3.03
N SER A 61 -6.78 5.71 -3.86
CA SER A 61 -6.37 6.76 -4.81
C SER A 61 -7.43 7.00 -5.88
N SER A 62 -7.96 5.92 -6.48
CA SER A 62 -9.06 5.98 -7.45
C SER A 62 -10.32 6.58 -6.84
N PHE A 63 -10.64 6.23 -5.59
CA PHE A 63 -11.77 6.82 -4.87
C PHE A 63 -11.59 8.33 -4.64
N LYS A 64 -10.38 8.77 -4.23
CA LYS A 64 -10.06 10.19 -4.10
C LYS A 64 -10.22 10.92 -5.43
N LYS A 65 -9.67 10.39 -6.52
CA LYS A 65 -9.77 11.00 -7.86
C LYS A 65 -11.22 11.15 -8.32
N ARG A 66 -12.07 10.16 -8.03
CA ARG A 66 -13.47 10.11 -8.47
C ARG A 66 -14.43 10.97 -7.63
N TYR A 67 -14.17 11.12 -6.34
CA TYR A 67 -15.14 11.74 -5.41
C TYR A 67 -14.64 12.99 -4.66
N LEU A 68 -13.33 13.22 -4.60
CA LEU A 68 -12.72 14.36 -3.88
C LEU A 68 -11.92 15.29 -4.81
N GLY A 69 -11.75 14.93 -6.08
CA GLY A 69 -11.01 15.73 -7.08
C GLY A 69 -11.83 16.84 -7.73
N HIS A 70 -13.09 17.05 -7.34
CA HIS A 70 -13.98 18.10 -7.88
C HIS A 70 -14.08 19.33 -6.94
N GLU A 71 -13.37 19.33 -5.81
CA GLU A 71 -13.37 20.40 -4.81
C GLU A 71 -12.00 21.08 -4.69
N SER A 72 -11.25 21.20 -5.79
CA SER A 72 -9.97 21.92 -5.85
C SER A 72 -10.04 23.08 -6.83
#